data_AF-A0A5P2XD50-F1
#
_entry.id   AF-A0A5P2XD50-F1
#
_cell.length_a   1.000
_cell.length_b   1.000
_cell.length_c   1.000
_cell.angle_alpha   90.00
_cell.angle_beta   90.00
_cell.angle_gamma   90.00
#
_symmetry.space_group_name_H-M   'P 1'
#
loop_
_entity.id
_entity.type
_entity.pdbx_description
1 polymer ?
#
loop_
_entity_poly.entity_id
_entity_poly.type
_entity_poly.pdbx_seq_one_letter_code
_entity_poly.pdbx_strand_id
1 'polypeptide(L)'
;MPARGRGTSKRGVPRQELRRDTGKEPRPDGETPPEDQGASLTQGRGVLVGAFALLEALRRRGGEAGLTELALACALPKGSAHRLLDQLGLLGAVERRGNRYAVGSQLFRLGQAWQPYPGLRAAARVPLHRLRASTGASVVLTVLRDELALTVASVPGRVEGVVPVRNGMSFPLVTAAGRVLTEGPRGPVLDREEIQEGVACVAMPVRAPDGLTVAALAAVVPARQRLPQVADATAAASAAIESRLTRMPPREVAVRSAVLRY
;
A
#
# COMPACT_ATOMS: atom_id res chain seq x y z
N MET A 1 23.62 -63.75 -50.85
CA MET A 1 23.73 -64.11 -52.29
C MET A 1 23.35 -62.90 -53.15
N PRO A 2 23.70 -62.86 -54.45
CA PRO A 2 23.83 -61.63 -55.25
C PRO A 2 22.50 -61.29 -56.01
N ALA A 3 22.38 -60.40 -57.02
CA ALA A 3 23.34 -59.75 -57.93
C ALA A 3 22.69 -58.61 -58.77
N ARG A 4 23.52 -57.86 -59.52
CA ARG A 4 23.23 -57.14 -60.80
C ARG A 4 22.28 -55.92 -60.72
N GLY A 5 22.46 -54.83 -61.46
CA GLY A 5 23.56 -54.40 -62.35
C GLY A 5 23.12 -54.06 -63.78
N ARG A 6 23.72 -52.99 -64.36
CA ARG A 6 23.48 -52.41 -65.71
C ARG A 6 22.16 -51.61 -65.77
N GLY A 7 22.03 -50.48 -66.46
CA GLY A 7 22.86 -49.79 -67.47
C GLY A 7 21.88 -49.23 -68.53
N THR A 8 21.97 -47.96 -68.96
CA THR A 8 22.50 -47.50 -70.27
C THR A 8 22.49 -45.95 -70.29
N SER A 9 23.48 -45.23 -70.86
CA SER A 9 23.60 -44.86 -72.30
C SER A 9 22.31 -44.22 -72.88
N LYS A 10 22.30 -43.04 -73.54
CA LYS A 10 23.36 -42.25 -74.22
C LYS A 10 22.83 -40.84 -74.64
N ARG A 11 23.74 -39.84 -74.73
CA ARG A 11 23.85 -38.72 -75.72
C ARG A 11 22.62 -37.84 -76.09
N GLY A 12 22.79 -36.50 -76.06
CA GLY A 12 21.97 -35.54 -76.81
C GLY A 12 22.22 -34.04 -76.50
N VAL A 13 22.85 -33.30 -77.42
CA VAL A 13 23.36 -31.89 -77.34
C VAL A 13 23.45 -31.38 -78.80
N PRO A 14 23.11 -30.13 -79.24
CA PRO A 14 23.41 -28.79 -78.64
C PRO A 14 22.31 -27.68 -78.79
N ARG A 15 22.70 -26.41 -78.58
CA ARG A 15 22.13 -25.09 -79.04
C ARG A 15 21.01 -24.46 -78.18
N GLN A 16 21.22 -23.27 -77.58
CA GLN A 16 21.17 -21.90 -78.15
C GLN A 16 19.76 -21.53 -78.67
N GLU A 17 19.17 -20.36 -78.41
CA GLU A 17 19.51 -19.16 -77.64
C GLU A 17 18.20 -18.36 -77.46
N LEU A 18 17.90 -17.75 -76.30
CA LEU A 18 17.14 -16.49 -76.30
C LEU A 18 17.30 -15.68 -75.01
N ARG A 19 17.60 -14.39 -75.18
CA ARG A 19 17.72 -13.41 -74.11
C ARG A 19 16.33 -13.00 -73.60
N ARG A 20 16.17 -12.85 -72.29
CA ARG A 20 15.46 -11.70 -71.71
C ARG A 20 16.23 -11.15 -70.53
N ASP A 21 16.42 -9.84 -70.59
CA ASP A 21 17.10 -9.01 -69.62
C ASP A 21 16.05 -8.39 -68.68
N THR A 22 16.25 -8.51 -67.37
CA THR A 22 15.65 -7.62 -66.38
C THR A 22 16.49 -7.67 -65.10
N GLY A 23 16.88 -6.50 -64.60
CA GLY A 23 17.88 -6.36 -63.54
C GLY A 23 17.49 -7.01 -62.21
N LYS A 24 18.50 -7.53 -61.52
CA LYS A 24 18.40 -8.04 -60.15
C LYS A 24 19.06 -7.05 -59.21
N GLU A 25 18.27 -6.15 -58.64
CA GLU A 25 18.73 -5.22 -57.60
C GLU A 25 19.19 -5.95 -56.32
N PRO A 26 20.09 -5.34 -55.52
CA PRO A 26 20.63 -5.97 -54.32
C PRO A 26 19.62 -5.98 -53.18
N ARG A 27 19.73 -6.99 -52.30
CA ARG A 27 18.94 -7.08 -51.07
C ARG A 27 19.44 -6.03 -50.07
N PRO A 28 18.56 -5.29 -49.38
CA PRO A 28 18.98 -4.37 -48.33
C PRO A 28 19.41 -5.13 -47.08
N ASP A 29 20.46 -4.57 -46.46
CA ASP A 29 21.15 -5.03 -45.27
C ASP A 29 20.30 -5.01 -43.98
N GLY A 30 20.81 -5.70 -42.94
CA GLY A 30 20.81 -5.07 -41.61
C GLY A 30 19.77 -5.48 -40.58
N GLU A 31 19.41 -6.76 -40.46
CA GLU A 31 18.81 -7.23 -39.20
C GLU A 31 19.87 -7.27 -38.08
N THR A 32 19.93 -6.19 -37.31
CA THR A 32 20.55 -6.17 -35.98
C THR A 32 19.86 -7.20 -35.09
N PRO A 33 20.60 -7.99 -34.27
CA PRO A 33 19.96 -8.84 -33.27
C PRO A 33 19.11 -7.97 -32.32
N PRO A 34 17.96 -8.47 -31.81
CA PRO A 34 17.17 -7.72 -30.85
C PRO A 34 18.03 -7.41 -29.62
N GLU A 35 18.21 -6.12 -29.34
CA GLU A 35 18.99 -5.67 -28.19
C GLU A 35 18.41 -6.26 -26.90
N ASP A 36 19.32 -6.68 -26.02
CA ASP A 36 19.01 -7.32 -24.75
C ASP A 36 18.26 -6.36 -23.81
N GLN A 37 16.92 -6.44 -23.84
CA GLN A 37 16.05 -5.70 -22.92
C GLN A 37 16.14 -6.19 -21.45
N GLY A 38 17.12 -7.05 -21.12
CA GLY A 38 17.51 -7.40 -19.76
C GLY A 38 18.36 -6.34 -19.03
N ALA A 39 18.77 -5.26 -19.70
CA ALA A 39 19.80 -4.34 -19.21
C ALA A 39 19.32 -2.99 -18.62
N SER A 40 18.37 -2.95 -17.67
CA SER A 40 18.30 -1.85 -16.66
C SER A 40 17.37 -2.09 -15.45
N LEU A 41 17.55 -3.17 -14.68
CA LEU A 41 16.90 -3.32 -13.35
C LEU A 41 17.84 -3.10 -12.16
N THR A 42 19.14 -2.92 -12.43
CA THR A 42 20.19 -2.65 -11.43
C THR A 42 20.78 -1.24 -11.53
N GLN A 43 20.33 -0.42 -12.49
CA GLN A 43 20.80 0.95 -12.67
C GLN A 43 20.11 1.92 -11.70
N GLY A 44 20.49 1.80 -10.42
CA GLY A 44 20.23 2.80 -9.39
C GLY A 44 18.77 2.93 -8.95
N ARG A 45 18.38 2.21 -7.89
CA ARG A 45 17.35 2.72 -6.98
C ARG A 45 17.77 4.14 -6.56
N GLY A 46 17.01 5.14 -7.00
CA GLY A 46 17.33 6.54 -6.71
C GLY A 46 17.50 6.76 -5.20
N VAL A 47 18.38 7.70 -4.81
CA VAL A 47 18.74 7.95 -3.40
C VAL A 47 17.52 8.05 -2.48
N LEU A 48 16.47 8.75 -2.92
CA LEU A 48 15.19 8.86 -2.20
C LEU A 48 14.46 7.51 -2.09
N VAL A 49 14.37 6.74 -3.17
CA VAL A 49 13.74 5.40 -3.17
C VAL A 49 14.48 4.46 -2.20
N GLY A 50 15.81 4.49 -2.19
CA GLY A 50 16.63 3.73 -1.24
C GLY A 50 16.39 4.17 0.21
N ALA A 51 16.36 5.48 0.47
CA ALA A 51 16.14 6.05 1.80
C ALA A 51 14.73 5.69 2.34
N PHE A 52 13.67 5.89 1.56
CA PHE A 52 12.31 5.54 1.97
C PHE A 52 12.13 4.01 2.12
N ALA A 53 12.78 3.20 1.28
CA ALA A 53 12.77 1.74 1.44
C ALA A 53 13.41 1.30 2.78
N LEU A 54 14.50 1.95 3.22
CA LEU A 54 15.14 1.70 4.51
C LEU A 54 14.25 2.10 5.69
N LEU A 55 13.58 3.25 5.61
CA LEU A 55 12.60 3.69 6.62
C LEU A 55 11.41 2.73 6.73
N GLU A 56 10.90 2.25 5.61
CA GLU A 56 9.78 1.29 5.57
C GLU A 56 10.21 -0.12 6.03
N ALA A 57 11.47 -0.52 5.79
CA ALA A 57 12.04 -1.75 6.34
C ALA A 57 12.23 -1.67 7.87
N LEU A 58 12.65 -0.50 8.40
CA LEU A 58 12.68 -0.23 9.84
C LEU A 58 11.29 -0.32 10.47
N ARG A 59 10.28 0.32 9.86
CA ARG A 59 8.88 0.30 10.33
C ARG A 59 8.33 -1.13 10.42
N ARG A 60 8.49 -1.93 9.35
CA ARG A 60 8.00 -3.33 9.30
C ARG A 60 8.67 -4.26 10.31
N ARG A 61 9.89 -3.96 10.75
CA ARG A 61 10.65 -4.75 11.74
C ARG A 61 10.38 -4.36 13.20
N GLY A 62 9.29 -3.63 13.46
CA GLY A 62 8.92 -3.21 14.82
C GLY A 62 9.70 -1.99 15.33
N GLY A 63 10.37 -1.25 14.44
CA GLY A 63 11.01 0.03 14.76
C GLY A 63 12.51 -0.03 15.00
N GLU A 64 13.16 -1.20 15.02
CA GLU A 64 14.62 -1.33 15.14
C GLU A 64 15.21 -2.45 14.27
N ALA A 65 16.31 -2.17 13.55
CA ALA A 65 17.01 -3.13 12.68
C ALA A 65 18.52 -2.86 12.56
N GLY A 66 19.31 -3.92 12.35
CA GLY A 66 20.75 -3.81 12.05
C GLY A 66 21.05 -3.51 10.58
N LEU A 67 22.24 -2.96 10.29
CA LEU A 67 22.67 -2.56 8.94
C LEU A 67 22.51 -3.68 7.90
N THR A 68 23.01 -4.88 8.19
CA THR A 68 22.96 -6.03 7.27
C THR A 68 21.53 -6.45 7.00
N GLU A 69 20.66 -6.41 8.02
CA GLU A 69 19.24 -6.76 7.90
C GLU A 69 18.49 -5.81 6.95
N LEU A 70 18.77 -4.52 7.08
CA LEU A 70 18.19 -3.45 6.26
C LEU A 70 18.72 -3.49 4.82
N ALA A 71 20.03 -3.65 4.65
CA ALA A 71 20.66 -3.76 3.33
C ALA A 71 20.07 -4.93 2.52
N LEU A 72 19.91 -6.11 3.14
CA LEU A 72 19.28 -7.27 2.52
C LEU A 72 17.79 -7.02 2.22
N ALA A 73 17.01 -6.53 3.19
CA ALA A 73 15.58 -6.28 3.02
C ALA A 73 15.25 -5.22 1.94
N CYS A 74 16.17 -4.30 1.68
CA CYS A 74 16.04 -3.26 0.66
C CYS A 74 16.78 -3.59 -0.65
N ALA A 75 17.42 -4.76 -0.77
CA ALA A 75 18.29 -5.12 -1.90
C ALA A 75 19.32 -4.02 -2.24
N LEU A 76 19.96 -3.45 -1.22
CA LEU A 76 20.96 -2.39 -1.34
C LEU A 76 22.37 -2.91 -0.99
N PRO A 77 23.43 -2.48 -1.68
CA PRO A 77 24.80 -2.70 -1.24
C PRO A 77 25.02 -2.14 0.17
N LYS A 78 25.73 -2.88 1.03
CA LYS A 78 25.90 -2.54 2.46
C LYS A 78 26.48 -1.13 2.68
N GLY A 79 27.43 -0.71 1.84
CA GLY A 79 28.00 0.65 1.88
C GLY A 79 27.00 1.74 1.50
N SER A 80 26.13 1.48 0.51
CA SER A 80 25.05 2.40 0.13
C SER A 80 24.01 2.52 1.25
N ALA A 81 23.59 1.39 1.84
CA ALA A 81 22.68 1.37 2.98
C ALA A 81 23.26 2.14 4.18
N HIS A 82 24.56 1.95 4.49
CA HIS A 82 25.25 2.69 5.56
C HIS A 82 25.21 4.20 5.32
N ARG A 83 25.63 4.67 4.14
CA ARG A 83 25.64 6.09 3.79
C ARG A 83 24.24 6.73 3.87
N LEU A 84 23.21 6.04 3.37
CA LEU A 84 21.82 6.51 3.45
C LEU A 84 21.32 6.58 4.90
N LEU A 85 21.64 5.59 5.73
CA LEU A 85 21.27 5.58 7.15
C LEU A 85 22.00 6.66 7.95
N ASP A 86 23.26 6.97 7.63
CA ASP A 86 23.99 8.10 8.24
C ASP A 86 23.36 9.44 7.85
N GLN A 87 23.01 9.63 6.56
CA GLN A 87 22.33 10.84 6.09
C GLN A 87 20.95 11.01 6.73
N LEU A 88 20.16 9.93 6.83
CA LEU A 88 18.89 9.93 7.56
C LEU A 88 19.09 10.18 9.07
N GLY A 89 20.23 9.76 9.63
CA GLY A 89 20.65 10.04 11.00
C GLY A 89 20.92 11.52 11.24
N LEU A 90 21.71 12.16 10.37
CA LEU A 90 21.95 13.61 10.40
C LEU A 90 20.66 14.43 10.25
N LEU A 91 19.72 13.94 9.43
CA LEU A 91 18.39 14.52 9.26
C LEU A 91 17.41 14.17 10.38
N GLY A 92 17.80 13.39 11.41
CA GLY A 92 16.94 12.97 12.53
C GLY A 92 15.75 12.09 12.15
N ALA A 93 15.72 11.56 10.92
CA ALA A 93 14.71 10.62 10.43
C ALA A 93 15.01 9.18 10.86
N VAL A 94 16.28 8.89 11.19
CA VAL A 94 16.75 7.66 11.81
C VAL A 94 17.54 8.02 13.07
N GLU A 95 17.51 7.17 14.08
CA GLU A 95 18.32 7.27 15.29
C GLU A 95 19.17 6.00 15.46
N ARG A 96 20.37 6.10 16.03
CA ARG A 96 21.25 4.94 16.26
C ARG A 96 21.17 4.50 17.72
N ARG A 97 20.85 3.22 17.94
CA ARG A 97 20.77 2.56 19.25
C ARG A 97 21.83 1.47 19.31
N GLY A 98 23.00 1.83 19.80
CA GLY A 98 24.19 0.98 19.77
C GLY A 98 24.57 0.59 18.33
N ASN A 99 24.43 -0.70 17.99
CA ASN A 99 24.70 -1.22 16.65
C ASN A 99 23.44 -1.44 15.79
N ARG A 100 22.28 -0.90 16.21
CA ARG A 100 21.02 -0.95 15.46
C ARG A 100 20.54 0.46 15.13
N TYR A 101 19.71 0.56 14.11
CA TYR A 101 19.03 1.79 13.68
C TYR A 101 17.57 1.72 14.10
N ALA A 102 16.98 2.87 14.41
CA ALA A 102 15.58 3.04 14.78
C ALA A 102 14.93 4.20 14.00
N VAL A 103 13.60 4.23 13.95
CA VAL A 103 12.85 5.39 13.41
C VAL A 103 13.10 6.61 14.30
N GLY A 104 13.54 7.72 13.71
CA GLY A 104 13.89 8.95 14.41
C GLY A 104 12.73 9.93 14.59
N SER A 105 12.84 10.78 15.62
CA SER A 105 11.79 11.72 16.05
C SER A 105 11.35 12.75 14.99
N GLN A 106 12.13 13.03 13.94
CA GLN A 106 11.70 13.94 12.86
C GLN A 106 10.53 13.37 12.05
N LEU A 107 10.46 12.05 11.85
CA LEU A 107 9.35 11.44 11.12
C LEU A 107 8.02 11.58 11.88
N PHE A 108 8.06 11.56 13.22
CA PHE A 108 6.89 11.89 14.03
C PHE A 108 6.47 13.36 13.85
N ARG A 109 7.40 14.32 13.95
CA ARG A 109 7.12 15.76 13.75
C ARG A 109 6.51 16.05 12.37
N LEU A 110 7.08 15.48 11.31
CA LEU A 110 6.56 15.62 9.95
C LEU A 110 5.19 14.95 9.79
N GLY A 111 5.01 13.73 10.32
CA GLY A 111 3.74 13.01 10.26
C GLY A 111 2.58 13.71 10.98
N GLN A 112 2.86 14.51 12.00
CA GLN A 112 1.84 15.30 12.70
C GLN A 112 1.19 16.38 11.80
N ALA A 113 1.92 16.91 10.82
CA ALA A 113 1.37 17.88 9.86
C ALA A 113 0.37 17.24 8.89
N TRP A 114 0.50 15.94 8.59
CA TRP A 114 -0.46 15.23 7.75
C TRP A 114 -1.78 14.99 8.50
N GLN A 115 -2.85 15.67 8.08
CA GLN A 115 -4.21 15.42 8.55
C GLN A 115 -5.06 14.91 7.37
N PRO A 116 -5.67 13.72 7.44
CA PRO A 116 -6.50 13.20 6.34
C PRO A 116 -7.82 13.97 6.19
N TYR A 117 -8.31 14.55 7.29
CA TYR A 117 -9.35 15.56 7.37
C TYR A 117 -9.04 16.43 8.59
N PRO A 118 -9.14 17.77 8.52
CA PRO A 118 -8.82 18.67 9.63
C PRO A 118 -9.57 18.31 10.92
N GLY A 119 -8.85 18.21 12.04
CA GLY A 119 -9.44 17.97 13.36
C GLY A 119 -9.99 16.55 13.62
N LEU A 120 -10.06 15.67 12.61
CA LEU A 120 -10.65 14.32 12.72
C LEU A 120 -10.08 13.50 13.89
N ARG A 121 -8.74 13.44 14.01
CA ARG A 121 -8.07 12.71 15.10
C ARG A 121 -8.40 13.31 16.48
N ALA A 122 -8.52 14.64 16.56
CA ALA A 122 -8.85 15.34 17.81
C ALA A 122 -10.31 15.12 18.22
N ALA A 123 -11.25 15.22 17.28
CA ALA A 123 -12.66 14.92 17.47
C ALA A 123 -12.86 13.47 17.97
N ALA A 124 -12.21 12.52 17.31
CA ALA A 124 -12.34 11.08 17.57
C ALA A 124 -11.77 10.60 18.91
N ARG A 125 -10.73 11.26 19.45
CA ARG A 125 -9.97 10.79 20.63
C ARG A 125 -10.82 10.25 21.78
N VAL A 126 -11.84 11.00 22.22
CA VAL A 126 -12.69 10.57 23.36
C VAL A 126 -13.76 9.54 22.97
N PRO A 127 -14.52 9.70 21.85
CA PRO A 127 -15.41 8.66 21.34
C PRO A 127 -14.75 7.28 21.20
N LEU A 128 -13.52 7.20 20.66
CA LEU A 128 -12.79 5.92 20.52
C LEU A 128 -12.57 5.25 21.88
N HIS A 129 -12.07 5.98 22.88
CA HIS A 129 -11.85 5.44 24.23
C HIS A 129 -13.17 5.07 24.93
N ARG A 130 -14.26 5.82 24.72
CA ARG A 130 -15.57 5.49 25.29
C ARG A 130 -16.15 4.23 24.66
N LEU A 131 -16.07 4.08 23.34
CA LEU A 131 -16.49 2.88 22.61
C LEU A 131 -15.69 1.65 23.06
N ARG A 132 -14.36 1.79 23.19
CA ARG A 132 -13.48 0.77 23.76
C ARG A 132 -13.95 0.34 25.15
N ALA A 133 -14.23 1.30 26.04
CA ALA A 133 -14.60 1.04 27.42
C ALA A 133 -15.98 0.37 27.56
N SER A 134 -16.99 0.77 26.78
CA SER A 134 -18.34 0.21 26.86
C SER A 134 -18.50 -1.17 26.21
N THR A 135 -17.79 -1.44 25.11
CA THR A 135 -17.95 -2.69 24.34
C THR A 135 -16.87 -3.72 24.61
N GLY A 136 -15.67 -3.30 25.01
CA GLY A 136 -14.50 -4.17 24.98
C GLY A 136 -13.99 -4.51 23.57
N ALA A 137 -14.42 -3.80 22.52
CA ALA A 137 -13.87 -3.90 21.17
C ALA A 137 -12.41 -3.40 21.08
N SER A 138 -11.65 -3.85 20.08
CA SER A 138 -10.55 -3.07 19.49
C SER A 138 -11.18 -2.04 18.56
N VAL A 139 -10.82 -0.76 18.68
CA VAL A 139 -11.47 0.31 17.91
C VAL A 139 -10.48 0.93 16.93
N VAL A 140 -10.90 1.10 15.67
CA VAL A 140 -10.11 1.78 14.63
C VAL A 140 -10.91 2.88 13.94
N LEU A 141 -10.22 3.95 13.58
CA LEU A 141 -10.72 5.01 12.70
C LEU A 141 -9.88 4.98 11.43
N THR A 142 -10.50 4.66 10.30
CA THR A 142 -9.83 4.51 9.00
C THR A 142 -10.28 5.56 8.00
N VAL A 143 -9.43 5.89 7.04
CA VAL A 143 -9.70 6.81 5.93
C VAL A 143 -9.31 6.15 4.61
N LEU A 144 -9.97 6.51 3.51
CA LEU A 144 -9.62 6.01 2.19
C LEU A 144 -8.35 6.70 1.69
N ARG A 145 -7.26 5.96 1.52
CA ARG A 145 -6.00 6.43 0.92
C ARG A 145 -5.35 5.30 0.13
N ASP A 146 -4.86 5.61 -1.06
CA ASP A 146 -4.12 4.68 -1.93
C ASP A 146 -4.87 3.35 -2.17
N GLU A 147 -6.16 3.43 -2.46
CA GLU A 147 -7.10 2.29 -2.59
C GLU A 147 -7.16 1.35 -1.37
N LEU A 148 -6.90 1.88 -0.16
CA LEU A 148 -6.91 1.14 1.09
C LEU A 148 -7.60 1.92 2.23
N ALA A 149 -8.09 1.18 3.22
CA ALA A 149 -8.61 1.73 4.47
C ALA A 149 -7.46 1.92 5.47
N LEU A 150 -6.83 3.11 5.46
CA LEU A 150 -5.69 3.47 6.30
C LEU A 150 -6.13 3.89 7.71
N THR A 151 -5.63 3.21 8.75
CA THR A 151 -5.91 3.50 10.16
C THR A 151 -5.16 4.74 10.63
N VAL A 152 -5.90 5.78 11.06
CA VAL A 152 -5.33 7.07 11.49
C VAL A 152 -5.50 7.37 12.98
N ALA A 153 -6.35 6.60 13.66
CA ALA A 153 -6.39 6.49 15.11
C ALA A 153 -6.89 5.08 15.49
N SER A 154 -6.34 4.50 16.55
CA SER A 154 -6.78 3.22 17.09
C SER A 154 -6.74 3.20 18.62
N VAL A 155 -7.56 2.33 19.22
CA VAL A 155 -7.53 2.01 20.65
C VAL A 155 -7.55 0.47 20.78
N PRO A 156 -6.40 -0.16 21.11
CA PRO A 156 -6.28 -1.61 21.27
C PRO A 156 -7.31 -2.23 22.21
N GLY A 157 -7.69 -3.47 21.92
CA GLY A 157 -8.78 -4.12 22.63
C GLY A 157 -8.71 -5.62 22.81
N ARG A 158 -9.86 -6.27 23.06
CA ARG A 158 -9.92 -7.69 23.45
C ARG A 158 -9.41 -8.64 22.36
N VAL A 159 -9.34 -8.17 21.12
CA VAL A 159 -8.88 -8.94 19.95
C VAL A 159 -7.48 -8.53 19.49
N GLU A 160 -6.75 -7.66 20.21
CA GLU A 160 -5.40 -7.19 19.82
C GLU A 160 -4.40 -8.34 19.58
N GLY A 161 -4.56 -9.47 20.28
CA GLY A 161 -3.75 -10.68 20.07
C GLY A 161 -4.10 -11.52 18.84
N VAL A 162 -5.20 -11.22 18.15
CA VAL A 162 -5.65 -11.89 16.91
C VAL A 162 -5.55 -10.94 15.73
N VAL A 163 -6.10 -9.73 15.87
CA VAL A 163 -5.99 -8.63 14.92
C VAL A 163 -5.39 -7.44 15.68
N PRO A 164 -4.07 -7.19 15.55
CA PRO A 164 -3.45 -6.02 16.17
C PRO A 164 -4.02 -4.74 15.53
N VAL A 165 -4.36 -3.71 16.31
CA VAL A 165 -4.89 -2.45 15.75
C VAL A 165 -3.95 -1.28 16.01
N ARG A 166 -3.22 -0.86 14.96
CA ARG A 166 -2.20 0.18 15.05
C ARG A 166 -2.39 1.28 14.01
N ASN A 167 -2.08 2.52 14.40
CA ASN A 167 -2.00 3.65 13.48
C ASN A 167 -1.00 3.34 12.36
N GLY A 168 -1.35 3.70 11.13
CA GLY A 168 -0.54 3.40 9.95
C GLY A 168 -0.66 1.98 9.40
N MET A 169 -1.59 1.14 9.91
CA MET A 169 -1.99 -0.08 9.22
C MET A 169 -3.11 0.19 8.22
N SER A 170 -3.03 -0.45 7.06
CA SER A 170 -4.03 -0.37 6.00
C SER A 170 -4.74 -1.70 5.81
N PHE A 171 -6.04 -1.65 5.53
CA PHE A 171 -6.87 -2.82 5.25
C PHE A 171 -7.45 -2.79 3.83
N PRO A 172 -7.68 -3.94 3.18
CA PRO A 172 -8.37 -4.01 1.88
C PRO A 172 -9.78 -3.41 1.91
N LEU A 173 -10.24 -2.88 0.78
CA LEU A 173 -11.56 -2.24 0.68
C LEU A 173 -12.75 -3.19 0.83
N VAL A 174 -12.54 -4.51 0.70
CA VAL A 174 -13.55 -5.54 0.96
C VAL A 174 -13.94 -5.68 2.44
N THR A 175 -13.12 -5.17 3.37
CA THR A 175 -13.44 -5.17 4.80
C THR A 175 -14.62 -4.26 5.12
N ALA A 176 -15.35 -4.49 6.23
CA ALA A 176 -16.47 -3.63 6.62
C ALA A 176 -16.12 -2.13 6.70
N ALA A 177 -14.91 -1.80 7.18
CA ALA A 177 -14.42 -0.42 7.20
C ALA A 177 -14.12 0.14 5.79
N GLY A 178 -13.57 -0.69 4.90
CA GLY A 178 -13.37 -0.36 3.49
C GLY A 178 -14.69 -0.10 2.75
N ARG A 179 -15.67 -1.00 2.93
CA ARG A 179 -17.02 -0.89 2.38
C ARG A 179 -17.74 0.38 2.85
N VAL A 180 -17.59 0.79 4.12
CA VAL A 180 -18.12 2.09 4.58
C VAL A 180 -17.50 3.27 3.82
N LEU A 181 -16.20 3.20 3.52
CA LEU A 181 -15.47 4.27 2.82
C LEU A 181 -15.83 4.35 1.33
N THR A 182 -16.17 3.23 0.68
CA THR A 182 -16.51 3.17 -0.75
C THR A 182 -18.01 3.29 -1.04
N GLU A 183 -18.86 2.61 -0.26
CA GLU A 183 -20.33 2.59 -0.44
C GLU A 183 -21.03 3.78 0.24
N GLY A 184 -20.39 4.40 1.24
CA GLY A 184 -20.96 5.52 2.01
C GLY A 184 -22.35 5.27 2.64
N PRO A 185 -22.62 4.10 3.26
CA PRO A 185 -23.96 3.68 3.68
C PRO A 185 -24.55 4.56 4.79
N ARG A 186 -25.87 4.50 5.01
CA ARG A 186 -26.55 5.23 6.10
C ARG A 186 -26.58 4.49 7.45
N GLY A 187 -26.26 3.20 7.45
CA GLY A 187 -26.29 2.34 8.63
C GLY A 187 -24.99 1.54 8.82
N PRO A 188 -24.97 0.58 9.75
CA PRO A 188 -23.77 -0.20 10.04
C PRO A 188 -23.48 -1.19 8.91
N VAL A 189 -22.21 -1.29 8.53
CA VAL A 189 -21.70 -2.47 7.81
C VAL A 189 -21.24 -3.47 8.86
N LEU A 190 -21.75 -4.70 8.75
CA LEU A 190 -21.39 -5.81 9.61
C LEU A 190 -20.52 -6.78 8.80
N ASP A 191 -19.53 -7.35 9.47
CA ASP A 191 -18.75 -8.52 9.03
C ASP A 191 -18.72 -9.49 10.21
N ARG A 192 -19.05 -10.76 9.98
CA ARG A 192 -18.84 -11.82 10.97
C ARG A 192 -18.01 -12.93 10.34
N GLU A 193 -16.75 -12.98 10.72
CA GLU A 193 -15.79 -14.01 10.33
C GLU A 193 -15.55 -14.09 8.81
N GLU A 194 -15.91 -13.04 8.05
CA GLU A 194 -15.73 -12.99 6.60
C GLU A 194 -14.27 -12.71 6.23
N ILE A 195 -13.57 -11.95 7.08
CA ILE A 195 -12.17 -11.54 6.88
C ILE A 195 -11.20 -12.34 7.79
N GLN A 196 -11.63 -12.70 9.00
CA GLN A 196 -10.80 -13.36 10.00
C GLN A 196 -11.65 -14.23 10.93
N GLU A 197 -11.34 -15.53 11.03
CA GLU A 197 -12.02 -16.47 11.93
C GLU A 197 -11.91 -16.03 13.41
N GLY A 198 -12.99 -16.24 14.17
CA GLY A 198 -13.10 -15.84 15.58
C GLY A 198 -13.37 -14.34 15.80
N VAL A 199 -13.42 -13.53 14.74
CA VAL A 199 -13.53 -12.07 14.79
C VAL A 199 -14.77 -11.58 14.02
N ALA A 200 -15.42 -10.54 14.55
CA ALA A 200 -16.47 -9.82 13.85
C ALA A 200 -16.25 -8.32 13.96
N CYS A 201 -16.67 -7.59 12.92
CA CYS A 201 -16.50 -6.15 12.79
C CYS A 201 -17.86 -5.46 12.66
N VAL A 202 -17.98 -4.29 13.27
CA VAL A 202 -19.05 -3.34 12.96
C VAL A 202 -18.43 -2.01 12.57
N ALA A 203 -18.73 -1.53 11.36
CA ALA A 203 -18.25 -0.26 10.84
C ALA A 203 -19.39 0.74 10.62
N MET A 204 -19.14 2.01 10.93
CA MET A 204 -20.04 3.15 10.71
C MET A 204 -19.33 4.26 9.94
N PRO A 205 -20.02 4.99 9.04
CA PRO A 205 -19.47 6.20 8.44
C PRO A 205 -19.26 7.26 9.52
N VAL A 206 -18.20 8.06 9.37
CA VAL A 206 -18.02 9.36 10.03
C VAL A 206 -18.08 10.42 8.95
N ARG A 207 -19.09 11.30 9.03
CA ARG A 207 -19.36 12.33 8.04
C ARG A 207 -18.84 13.70 8.46
N ALA A 208 -18.35 14.45 7.49
CA ALA A 208 -18.08 15.88 7.65
C ALA A 208 -19.39 16.69 7.63
N PRO A 209 -19.37 17.98 8.01
CA PRO A 209 -20.57 18.84 8.03
C PRO A 209 -21.25 19.03 6.66
N ASP A 210 -20.54 18.73 5.56
CA ASP A 210 -21.06 18.71 4.18
C ASP A 210 -21.74 17.36 3.80
N GLY A 211 -21.78 16.40 4.72
CA GLY A 211 -22.37 15.07 4.55
C GLY A 211 -21.44 14.01 3.95
N LEU A 212 -20.24 14.39 3.49
CA LEU A 212 -19.27 13.48 2.90
C LEU A 212 -18.71 12.52 3.95
N THR A 213 -18.64 11.22 3.63
CA THR A 213 -17.94 10.24 4.47
C THR A 213 -16.44 10.53 4.42
N VAL A 214 -15.86 11.00 5.53
CA VAL A 214 -14.43 11.35 5.62
C VAL A 214 -13.60 10.29 6.35
N ALA A 215 -14.27 9.39 7.09
CA ALA A 215 -13.66 8.23 7.73
C ALA A 215 -14.70 7.11 7.95
N ALA A 216 -14.22 5.92 8.28
CA ALA A 216 -15.01 4.85 8.87
C ALA A 216 -14.54 4.60 10.31
N LEU A 217 -15.50 4.51 11.23
CA LEU A 217 -15.27 4.07 12.60
C LEU A 217 -15.64 2.59 12.71
N ALA A 218 -14.69 1.72 13.04
CA ALA A 218 -14.96 0.30 13.22
C ALA A 218 -14.64 -0.22 14.63
N ALA A 219 -15.54 -1.03 15.16
CA ALA A 219 -15.39 -1.81 16.38
C ALA A 219 -15.18 -3.29 16.01
N VAL A 220 -14.01 -3.82 16.38
CA VAL A 220 -13.61 -5.21 16.13
C VAL A 220 -13.73 -5.99 17.44
N VAL A 221 -14.51 -7.06 17.43
CA VAL A 221 -14.91 -7.85 18.61
C VAL A 221 -14.75 -9.35 18.37
N PRO A 222 -14.70 -10.20 19.41
CA PRO A 222 -14.81 -11.65 19.21
C PRO A 222 -16.16 -12.00 18.58
N ALA A 223 -16.20 -12.92 17.62
CA ALA A 223 -17.40 -13.22 16.82
C ALA A 223 -18.65 -13.63 17.64
N ARG A 224 -18.41 -14.22 18.82
CA ARG A 224 -19.43 -14.56 19.84
C ARG A 224 -20.14 -13.37 20.49
N GLN A 225 -19.71 -12.13 20.26
CA GLN A 225 -20.30 -10.93 20.86
C GLN A 225 -21.60 -10.52 20.13
N ARG A 226 -22.55 -9.94 20.86
CA ARG A 226 -23.85 -9.49 20.30
C ARG A 226 -23.66 -8.23 19.43
N LEU A 227 -23.53 -8.43 18.12
CA LEU A 227 -23.28 -7.36 17.16
C LEU A 227 -24.27 -6.18 17.20
N PRO A 228 -25.60 -6.35 17.43
CA PRO A 228 -26.51 -5.19 17.52
C PRO A 228 -26.10 -4.17 18.60
N GLN A 229 -25.74 -4.64 19.80
CA GLN A 229 -25.28 -3.76 20.89
C GLN A 229 -23.95 -3.07 20.57
N VAL A 230 -23.06 -3.75 19.83
CA VAL A 230 -21.81 -3.16 19.33
C VAL A 230 -22.10 -2.13 18.24
N ALA A 231 -23.08 -2.38 17.38
CA ALA A 231 -23.53 -1.46 16.34
C ALA A 231 -24.12 -0.18 16.93
N ASP A 232 -25.02 -0.28 17.91
CA ASP A 232 -25.61 0.87 18.60
C ASP A 232 -24.54 1.75 19.28
N ALA A 233 -23.59 1.11 19.97
CA ALA A 233 -22.47 1.80 20.60
C ALA A 233 -21.55 2.47 19.56
N THR A 234 -21.31 1.82 18.42
CA THR A 234 -20.49 2.35 17.32
C THR A 234 -21.20 3.49 16.59
N ALA A 235 -22.53 3.42 16.45
CA ALA A 235 -23.38 4.49 15.92
C ALA A 235 -23.28 5.75 16.79
N ALA A 236 -23.51 5.60 18.09
CA ALA A 236 -23.45 6.69 19.06
C ALA A 236 -22.04 7.30 19.16
N ALA A 237 -21.00 6.46 19.06
CA ALA A 237 -19.62 6.93 18.98
C ALA A 237 -19.37 7.72 17.70
N SER A 238 -19.84 7.26 16.53
CA SER A 238 -19.65 7.97 15.26
C SER A 238 -20.34 9.33 15.27
N ALA A 239 -21.64 9.38 15.62
CA ALA A 239 -22.38 10.63 15.74
C ALA A 239 -21.73 11.62 16.74
N ALA A 240 -21.07 11.11 17.79
CA ALA A 240 -20.29 11.94 18.70
C ALA A 240 -18.98 12.49 18.09
N ILE A 241 -18.39 11.84 17.09
CA ILE A 241 -17.27 12.39 16.28
C ILE A 241 -17.80 13.46 15.34
N GLU A 242 -18.87 13.16 14.59
CA GLU A 242 -19.50 14.09 13.64
C GLU A 242 -19.93 15.40 14.34
N SER A 243 -20.64 15.30 15.46
CA SER A 243 -21.07 16.46 16.26
C SER A 243 -19.90 17.32 16.76
N ARG A 244 -18.70 16.74 16.94
CA ARG A 244 -17.49 17.48 17.29
C ARG A 244 -16.87 18.17 16.09
N LEU A 245 -16.80 17.49 14.94
CA LEU A 245 -16.34 18.09 13.69
C LEU A 245 -17.15 19.35 13.33
N THR A 246 -18.48 19.29 13.46
CA THR A 246 -19.37 20.45 13.24
C THR A 246 -19.12 21.61 14.21
N ARG A 247 -18.62 21.34 15.42
CA ARG A 247 -18.34 22.35 16.46
C ARG A 247 -16.91 22.89 16.43
N MET A 248 -16.01 22.34 15.61
CA MET A 248 -14.65 22.86 15.50
C MET A 248 -14.64 24.20 14.74
N PRO A 249 -13.96 25.24 15.26
CA PRO A 249 -13.93 26.54 14.60
C PRO A 249 -13.24 26.44 13.23
N PRO A 250 -13.66 27.23 12.22
CA PRO A 250 -13.15 27.15 10.85
C PRO A 250 -11.71 27.70 10.65
N ARG A 251 -10.82 27.53 11.64
CA ARG A 251 -9.40 27.92 11.56
C ARG A 251 -8.44 26.78 11.15
N GLU A 252 -8.92 25.55 10.99
CA GLU A 252 -8.12 24.44 10.43
C GLU A 252 -8.64 23.91 9.07
N VAL A 253 -9.79 24.41 8.57
CA VAL A 253 -10.39 23.96 7.29
C VAL A 253 -9.77 24.69 6.07
N ALA A 254 -8.87 25.64 6.31
CA ALA A 254 -8.24 26.48 5.29
C ALA A 254 -7.03 25.84 4.59
N VAL A 255 -7.17 24.60 4.11
CA VAL A 255 -6.44 24.10 2.93
C VAL A 255 -7.47 23.51 1.95
N ARG A 256 -8.42 24.37 1.55
CA ARG A 256 -9.43 24.01 0.55
C ARG A 256 -8.79 23.88 -0.84
N SER A 257 -9.31 22.93 -1.62
CA SER A 257 -9.37 22.97 -3.09
C SER A 257 -8.05 23.20 -3.84
N ALA A 258 -7.05 22.33 -3.65
CA ALA A 258 -5.83 22.31 -4.48
C ALA A 258 -5.44 20.92 -5.05
N VAL A 259 -5.98 19.80 -4.53
CA VAL A 259 -5.55 18.43 -4.90
C VAL A 259 -6.72 17.59 -5.43
N LEU A 260 -7.51 18.16 -6.34
CA LEU A 260 -8.47 17.44 -7.20
C LEU A 260 -8.17 17.62 -8.70
N ARG A 261 -6.96 18.09 -9.02
CA ARG A 261 -6.38 18.12 -10.37
C ARG A 261 -4.86 18.00 -10.27
N TYR A 262 -4.35 16.77 -10.36
CA TYR A 262 -3.13 16.38 -11.08
C TYR A 262 -3.11 14.85 -11.15
#